data_AF-A0A2A4T3I9-F1
#
_entry.id   AF-A0A2A4T3I9-F1
#
_cell.length_a   1.000
_cell.length_b   1.000
_cell.length_c   1.000
_cell.angle_alpha   90.00
_cell.angle_beta   90.00
_cell.angle_gamma   90.00
#
_symmetry.space_group_name_H-M   'P 1'
#
loop_
_entity.id
_entity.type
_entity.pdbx_description
1 polymer ?
#
loop_
_entity_poly.entity_id
_entity_poly.type
_entity_poly.pdbx_seq_one_letter_code
_entity_poly.pdbx_strand_id
1 'polypeptide(L)'
;MNIKRGGKLALILLVSCMLSSNLILAQPSKSTGNIRNLYTTWVKLALLGKNQAEIEFFFRNIDGMSLGRIKERLRFAVLDNLRRSGLKTMIQKSSDVDDFNAVVRKIITEIRYMGMEHDPDLKLSIKEEFGVVLERL
;
A
#
# COMPACT_ATOMS: atom_id res chain seq x y z
N MET A 1 59.39 22.64 27.47
CA MET A 1 59.74 21.45 26.65
C MET A 1 58.69 20.37 26.90
N ASN A 2 57.86 20.12 25.87
CA ASN A 2 56.94 19.00 25.62
C ASN A 2 56.15 18.33 26.77
N ILE A 3 54.86 18.69 26.87
CA ILE A 3 53.79 17.85 27.44
C ILE A 3 52.93 17.37 26.27
N LYS A 4 52.68 16.06 26.24
CA LYS A 4 52.03 15.32 25.14
C LYS A 4 50.57 15.73 24.92
N ARG A 5 50.21 15.70 23.63
CA ARG A 5 48.91 15.97 22.98
C ARG A 5 47.85 14.89 23.25
N GLY A 6 46.60 15.31 23.06
CA GLY A 6 45.47 14.50 22.59
C GLY A 6 44.38 14.37 23.65
N GLY A 7 43.25 15.07 23.63
CA GLY A 7 42.45 15.51 22.49
C GLY A 7 41.09 14.82 22.60
N LYS A 8 40.06 15.57 22.99
CA LYS A 8 38.64 15.42 22.61
C LYS A 8 37.79 16.40 23.44
N LEU A 9 37.43 17.49 22.77
CA LEU A 9 36.38 18.42 23.17
C LEU A 9 35.04 17.66 23.11
N ALA A 10 34.46 17.33 24.26
CA ALA A 10 33.06 16.91 24.35
C ALA A 10 32.27 18.07 24.94
N LEU A 11 31.85 18.98 24.06
CA LEU A 11 30.97 20.09 24.39
C LEU A 11 29.55 19.54 24.62
N ILE A 12 29.01 19.95 25.75
CA ILE A 12 27.78 19.53 26.42
C ILE A 12 26.55 20.24 25.82
N LEU A 13 25.38 19.57 25.81
CA LEU A 13 24.02 20.05 26.19
C LEU A 13 22.94 19.17 25.49
N LEU A 14 22.40 18.14 26.15
CA LEU A 14 21.19 18.16 27.01
C LEU A 14 19.96 18.83 26.37
N VAL A 15 18.97 18.03 25.96
CA VAL A 15 17.58 18.15 26.47
C VAL A 15 16.93 16.77 26.49
N SER A 16 16.52 16.37 27.69
CA SER A 16 15.67 15.23 28.01
C SER A 16 14.24 15.48 27.55
N CYS A 17 13.61 14.48 26.92
CA CYS A 17 12.19 14.27 27.14
C CYS A 17 11.92 12.77 27.17
N MET A 18 12.00 12.23 28.38
CA MET A 18 11.35 10.98 28.76
C MET A 18 9.83 11.14 28.55
N LEU A 19 9.34 10.64 27.43
CA LEU A 19 8.00 10.06 27.37
C LEU A 19 8.16 8.55 27.26
N SER A 20 8.47 7.96 28.40
CA SER A 20 8.43 6.53 28.64
C SER A 20 6.96 6.12 28.69
N SER A 21 6.47 5.42 27.67
CA SER A 21 5.38 4.44 27.80
C SER A 21 5.34 3.56 26.55
N ASN A 22 5.91 2.36 26.69
CA ASN A 22 5.75 1.21 25.79
C ASN A 22 6.38 1.31 24.40
N LEU A 23 7.71 1.40 24.35
CA LEU A 23 8.44 0.77 23.25
C LEU A 23 8.38 -0.76 23.45
N ILE A 24 7.21 -1.33 23.16
CA ILE A 24 7.13 -2.74 22.80
C ILE A 24 7.89 -2.80 21.47
N LEU A 25 9.16 -3.19 21.54
CA LEU A 25 9.82 -3.87 20.43
C LEU A 25 8.94 -5.09 20.12
N ALA A 26 7.91 -4.87 19.29
CA ALA A 26 7.10 -5.92 18.75
C ALA A 26 8.06 -6.74 17.90
N GLN A 27 8.61 -7.79 18.50
CA GLN A 27 9.21 -8.87 17.75
C GLN A 27 8.18 -9.22 16.67
N PRO A 28 8.55 -9.26 15.38
CA PRO A 28 7.61 -9.61 14.35
C PRO A 28 7.05 -10.98 14.71
N SER A 29 5.78 -11.01 15.13
CA SER A 29 5.09 -12.26 15.37
C SER A 29 5.27 -13.11 14.12
N LYS A 30 5.47 -14.42 14.26
CA LYS A 30 5.57 -15.34 13.11
C LYS A 30 4.41 -15.15 12.12
N SER A 31 3.26 -14.65 12.57
CA SER A 31 2.12 -14.26 11.72
C SER A 31 2.36 -13.05 10.82
N THR A 32 3.10 -12.02 11.27
CA THR A 32 3.38 -10.81 10.47
C THR A 32 4.39 -11.08 9.35
N GLY A 33 5.39 -11.92 9.62
CA GLY A 33 6.35 -12.39 8.62
C GLY A 33 5.67 -13.17 7.49
N ASN A 34 4.68 -14.00 7.83
CA ASN A 34 3.89 -14.73 6.84
C ASN A 34 3.06 -13.78 5.96
N ILE A 35 2.30 -12.84 6.55
CA ILE A 35 1.48 -11.87 5.78
C ILE A 35 2.33 -11.03 4.81
N ARG A 36 3.53 -10.59 5.23
CA ARG A 36 4.45 -9.85 4.33
C ARG A 36 4.86 -10.69 3.13
N ASN A 37 5.14 -11.99 3.35
CA ASN A 37 5.46 -12.92 2.28
C ASN A 37 4.28 -13.09 1.31
N LEU A 38 3.06 -13.25 1.84
CA LEU A 38 1.85 -13.43 1.04
C LEU A 38 1.52 -12.18 0.20
N TYR A 39 1.59 -10.97 0.79
CA TYR A 39 1.43 -9.70 0.04
C TYR A 39 2.44 -9.60 -1.11
N THR A 40 3.72 -9.85 -0.81
CA THR A 40 4.79 -9.76 -1.81
C THR A 40 4.58 -10.78 -2.92
N THR A 41 4.11 -11.98 -2.58
CA THR A 41 3.80 -13.05 -3.53
C THR A 41 2.62 -12.68 -4.42
N TRP A 42 1.55 -12.10 -3.84
CA TRP A 42 0.40 -11.60 -4.61
C TRP A 42 0.84 -10.58 -5.66
N VAL A 43 1.57 -9.53 -5.24
CA VAL A 43 2.05 -8.49 -6.14
C VAL A 43 2.96 -9.06 -7.22
N LYS A 44 3.84 -10.01 -6.89
CA LYS A 44 4.68 -10.68 -7.89
C LYS A 44 3.85 -11.42 -8.94
N LEU A 45 2.80 -12.13 -8.54
CA LEU A 45 1.94 -12.83 -9.48
C LEU A 45 1.19 -11.86 -10.39
N ALA A 46 0.66 -10.76 -9.85
CA ALA A 46 0.02 -9.70 -10.64
C ALA A 46 0.99 -9.09 -11.66
N LEU A 47 2.23 -8.81 -11.26
CA LEU A 47 3.29 -8.31 -12.16
C LEU A 47 3.70 -9.33 -13.23
N LEU A 48 3.52 -10.62 -12.98
CA LEU A 48 3.69 -11.68 -13.98
C LEU A 48 2.47 -11.84 -14.91
N GLY A 49 1.47 -10.96 -14.79
CA GLY A 49 0.27 -10.96 -15.63
C GLY A 49 -0.83 -11.89 -15.17
N LYS A 50 -0.78 -12.40 -13.93
CA LYS A 50 -1.87 -13.20 -13.35
C LYS A 50 -3.03 -12.29 -12.96
N ASN A 51 -4.25 -12.64 -13.38
CA ASN A 51 -5.46 -11.95 -12.93
C ASN A 51 -5.85 -12.38 -11.51
N GLN A 52 -6.76 -11.65 -10.85
CA GLN A 52 -7.18 -11.95 -9.49
C GLN A 52 -7.62 -13.42 -9.29
N ALA A 53 -8.39 -14.00 -10.22
CA ALA A 53 -8.88 -15.38 -10.06
C ALA A 53 -7.74 -16.41 -10.07
N GLU A 54 -6.74 -16.23 -10.94
CA GLU A 54 -5.53 -17.07 -10.96
C GLU A 54 -4.71 -16.92 -9.67
N ILE A 55 -4.60 -15.70 -9.16
CA ILE A 55 -3.89 -15.42 -7.90
C ILE A 55 -4.64 -16.08 -6.74
N GLU A 56 -5.94 -15.87 -6.62
CA GLU A 56 -6.76 -16.50 -5.57
C GLU A 56 -6.69 -18.04 -5.63
N PHE A 57 -6.65 -18.62 -6.83
CA PHE A 57 -6.45 -20.07 -7.00
C PHE A 57 -5.06 -20.53 -6.53
N PHE A 58 -4.01 -19.73 -6.72
CA PHE A 58 -2.69 -19.97 -6.14
C PHE A 58 -2.74 -19.97 -4.60
N PHE A 59 -3.53 -19.08 -4.02
CA PHE A 59 -3.74 -18.95 -2.57
C PHE A 59 -4.85 -19.87 -1.99
N ARG A 60 -5.39 -20.82 -2.74
CA ARG A 60 -6.56 -21.64 -2.32
C ARG A 60 -6.42 -22.40 -0.99
N ASN A 61 -5.18 -22.65 -0.55
CA ASN A 61 -4.88 -23.35 0.70
C ASN A 61 -4.57 -22.40 1.87
N ILE A 62 -4.62 -21.09 1.64
CA ILE A 62 -4.45 -20.08 2.69
C ILE A 62 -5.80 -19.82 3.35
N ASP A 63 -5.80 -19.62 4.66
CA ASP A 63 -7.01 -19.34 5.41
C ASP A 63 -7.63 -17.99 5.00
N GLY A 64 -8.96 -17.91 5.04
CA GLY A 64 -9.70 -16.73 4.59
C GLY A 64 -9.36 -15.45 5.35
N MET A 65 -8.96 -15.53 6.63
CA MET A 65 -8.59 -14.34 7.41
C MET A 65 -7.26 -13.75 6.92
N SER A 66 -6.26 -14.61 6.68
CA SER A 66 -4.97 -14.19 6.11
C SER A 66 -5.17 -13.60 4.72
N LEU A 67 -5.99 -14.24 3.87
CA LEU A 67 -6.33 -13.74 2.54
C LEU A 67 -7.02 -12.37 2.60
N GLY A 68 -7.99 -12.22 3.51
CA GLY A 68 -8.70 -10.96 3.74
C GLY A 68 -7.75 -9.82 4.14
N ARG A 69 -6.81 -10.06 5.06
CA ARG A 69 -5.81 -9.06 5.48
C ARG A 69 -4.88 -8.63 4.34
N ILE A 70 -4.54 -9.56 3.44
CA ILE A 70 -3.72 -9.24 2.25
C ILE A 70 -4.51 -8.36 1.30
N LYS A 71 -5.77 -8.72 1.02
CA LYS A 71 -6.67 -7.92 0.18
C LYS A 71 -6.89 -6.53 0.74
N GLU A 72 -7.13 -6.41 2.04
CA GLU A 72 -7.22 -5.12 2.72
C GLU A 72 -5.98 -4.26 2.48
N ARG A 73 -4.78 -4.83 2.68
CA ARG A 73 -3.52 -4.13 2.41
C ARG A 73 -3.38 -3.73 0.93
N LEU A 74 -3.80 -4.57 -0.01
CA LEU A 74 -3.78 -4.26 -1.44
C LEU A 74 -4.74 -3.12 -1.78
N ARG A 75 -5.94 -3.10 -1.19
CA ARG A 75 -6.89 -1.98 -1.34
C ARG A 75 -6.28 -0.67 -0.88
N PHE A 76 -5.66 -0.66 0.30
CA PHE A 76 -4.95 0.51 0.80
C PHE A 76 -3.86 0.98 -0.18
N ALA A 77 -3.09 0.05 -0.75
CA ALA A 77 -2.06 0.38 -1.72
C ALA A 77 -2.63 0.99 -3.02
N VAL A 78 -3.70 0.40 -3.58
CA VAL A 78 -4.38 0.94 -4.77
C VAL A 78 -4.89 2.35 -4.52
N LEU A 79 -5.64 2.56 -3.43
CA LEU A 79 -6.20 3.87 -3.11
C LEU A 79 -5.10 4.91 -2.89
N ASP A 80 -4.03 4.54 -2.17
CA ASP A 80 -2.91 5.44 -1.92
C ASP A 80 -2.14 5.80 -3.21
N ASN A 81 -1.96 4.84 -4.12
CA ASN A 81 -1.38 5.11 -5.43
C ASN A 81 -2.27 6.05 -6.26
N LEU A 82 -3.58 5.84 -6.26
CA LEU A 82 -4.54 6.73 -6.94
C LEU A 82 -4.50 8.15 -6.39
N ARG A 83 -4.47 8.32 -5.05
CA ARG A 83 -4.28 9.64 -4.40
C ARG A 83 -2.99 10.31 -4.87
N ARG A 84 -1.85 9.60 -4.71
CA ARG A 84 -0.51 10.14 -5.05
C ARG A 84 -0.38 10.46 -6.54
N SER A 85 -1.13 9.78 -7.38
CA SER A 85 -1.15 10.04 -8.82
C SER A 85 -1.94 11.29 -9.24
N GLY A 86 -2.60 11.97 -8.30
CA GLY A 86 -3.41 13.16 -8.57
C GLY A 86 -4.77 12.85 -9.19
N LEU A 87 -5.32 11.65 -8.99
CA LEU A 87 -6.59 11.23 -9.59
C LEU A 87 -7.73 12.23 -9.32
N LYS A 88 -7.82 12.75 -8.10
CA LYS A 88 -8.82 13.77 -7.73
C LYS A 88 -8.69 15.05 -8.56
N THR A 89 -7.46 15.49 -8.82
CA THR A 89 -7.20 16.64 -9.69
C THR A 89 -7.55 16.35 -11.14
N MET A 90 -7.27 15.12 -11.63
CA MET A 90 -7.69 14.72 -12.98
C MET A 90 -9.22 14.77 -13.13
N ILE A 91 -9.95 14.25 -12.14
CA ILE A 91 -11.43 14.30 -12.12
C ILE A 91 -11.92 15.75 -12.14
N GLN A 92 -11.35 16.62 -11.30
CA GLN A 92 -11.75 18.03 -11.22
C GLN A 92 -11.48 18.83 -12.50
N LYS A 93 -10.45 18.45 -13.25
CA LYS A 93 -10.08 19.09 -14.51
C LYS A 93 -10.79 18.47 -15.73
N SER A 94 -11.47 17.35 -15.55
CA SER A 94 -12.17 16.65 -16.62
C SER A 94 -13.27 17.54 -17.17
N SER A 95 -13.17 17.87 -18.46
CA SER A 95 -14.11 18.77 -19.13
C SER A 95 -15.01 18.04 -20.13
N ASP A 96 -14.57 16.87 -20.59
CA ASP A 96 -15.29 16.04 -21.54
C ASP A 96 -15.24 14.54 -21.16
N VAL A 97 -15.83 13.73 -22.04
CA VAL A 97 -15.91 12.28 -21.89
C VAL A 97 -14.55 11.61 -22.05
N ASP A 98 -13.65 12.16 -22.85
CA ASP A 98 -12.33 11.57 -23.12
C ASP A 98 -11.39 11.75 -21.92
N ASP A 99 -11.44 12.92 -21.28
CA ASP A 99 -10.80 13.20 -20.00
C ASP A 99 -11.28 12.21 -18.92
N PHE A 100 -12.60 12.02 -18.83
CA PHE A 100 -13.18 11.10 -17.84
C PHE A 100 -12.80 9.66 -18.15
N ASN A 101 -12.79 9.27 -19.42
CA ASN A 101 -12.31 7.95 -19.84
C ASN A 101 -10.83 7.74 -19.48
N ALA A 102 -10.01 8.79 -19.50
CA ALA A 102 -8.62 8.71 -19.03
C ALA A 102 -8.53 8.46 -17.52
N VAL A 103 -9.39 9.10 -16.71
CA VAL A 103 -9.55 8.80 -15.27
C VAL A 103 -9.92 7.33 -15.06
N VAL A 104 -10.94 6.84 -15.75
CA VAL A 104 -11.40 5.44 -15.64
C VAL A 104 -10.30 4.46 -16.03
N ARG A 105 -9.61 4.68 -17.16
CA ARG A 105 -8.48 3.85 -17.61
C ARG A 105 -7.37 3.81 -16.58
N LYS A 106 -7.06 4.94 -15.93
CA LYS A 106 -6.03 5.02 -14.89
C LYS A 106 -6.41 4.17 -13.67
N ILE A 107 -7.66 4.25 -13.23
CA ILE A 107 -8.17 3.43 -12.12
C ILE A 107 -8.09 1.94 -12.48
N ILE A 108 -8.61 1.54 -13.65
CA ILE A 108 -8.59 0.16 -14.11
C ILE A 108 -7.15 -0.38 -14.19
N THR A 109 -6.22 0.44 -14.68
CA THR A 109 -4.81 0.10 -14.78
C THR A 109 -4.20 -0.19 -13.41
N GLU A 110 -4.47 0.66 -12.41
CA GLU A 110 -3.97 0.45 -11.05
C GLU A 110 -4.55 -0.83 -10.41
N ILE A 111 -5.84 -1.06 -10.61
CA ILE A 111 -6.52 -2.28 -10.13
C ILE A 111 -5.88 -3.54 -10.73
N ARG A 112 -5.62 -3.55 -12.04
CA ARG A 112 -4.98 -4.67 -12.75
C ARG A 112 -3.53 -4.86 -12.32
N TYR A 113 -2.77 -3.78 -12.11
CA TYR A 113 -1.39 -3.89 -11.60
C TYR A 113 -1.31 -4.54 -10.22
N MET A 114 -2.36 -4.40 -9.41
CA MET A 114 -2.45 -5.05 -8.09
C MET A 114 -3.20 -6.40 -8.13
N GLY A 115 -3.72 -6.84 -9.28
CA GLY A 115 -4.48 -8.08 -9.42
C GLY A 115 -5.75 -8.09 -8.56
N MET A 116 -6.54 -7.00 -8.60
CA MET A 116 -7.73 -6.78 -7.76
C MET A 116 -9.02 -6.54 -8.59
N GLU A 117 -9.12 -7.09 -9.80
CA GLU A 117 -10.16 -6.80 -10.79
C GLU A 117 -11.60 -7.12 -10.34
N HIS A 118 -11.75 -8.09 -9.45
CA HIS A 118 -13.02 -8.62 -8.97
C HIS A 118 -13.28 -8.30 -7.50
N ASP A 119 -12.49 -7.43 -6.87
CA ASP A 119 -12.69 -7.07 -5.47
C ASP A 119 -13.81 -6.02 -5.30
N PRO A 120 -14.95 -6.37 -4.67
CA PRO A 120 -16.10 -5.48 -4.57
C PRO A 120 -15.88 -4.31 -3.61
N ASP A 121 -15.17 -4.55 -2.50
CA ASP A 121 -14.89 -3.53 -1.49
C ASP A 121 -13.98 -2.44 -2.08
N LEU A 122 -13.00 -2.82 -2.91
CA LEU A 122 -12.16 -1.86 -3.62
C LEU A 122 -13.00 -0.94 -4.53
N LYS A 123 -13.94 -1.51 -5.29
CA LYS A 123 -14.83 -0.73 -6.16
C LYS A 123 -15.69 0.23 -5.35
N LEU A 124 -16.20 -0.22 -4.20
CA LEU A 124 -16.97 0.62 -3.29
C LEU A 124 -16.11 1.77 -2.74
N SER A 125 -14.89 1.48 -2.26
CA SER A 125 -13.98 2.52 -1.75
C SER A 125 -13.59 3.54 -2.83
N ILE A 126 -13.38 3.10 -4.08
CA ILE A 126 -13.12 4.02 -5.20
C ILE A 126 -14.32 4.93 -5.46
N LYS A 127 -15.54 4.39 -5.41
CA LYS A 127 -16.77 5.16 -5.55
C LYS A 127 -16.91 6.19 -4.42
N GLU A 128 -16.71 5.77 -3.17
CA GLU A 128 -16.85 6.63 -1.99
C GLU A 128 -15.80 7.74 -1.97
N GLU A 129 -14.56 7.44 -2.36
CA GLU A 129 -13.45 8.39 -2.25
C GLU A 129 -13.35 9.34 -3.45
N PHE A 130 -13.57 8.81 -4.66
CA PHE A 130 -13.35 9.55 -5.91
C PHE A 130 -14.64 9.85 -6.68
N GLY A 131 -15.79 9.31 -6.27
CA GLY A 131 -17.06 9.50 -6.98
C GLY A 131 -17.16 8.75 -8.31
N VAL A 132 -16.24 7.82 -8.59
CA VAL A 132 -16.20 7.07 -9.86
C VAL A 132 -16.82 5.69 -9.69
N VAL A 133 -17.85 5.39 -10.47
CA VAL A 133 -18.50 4.07 -10.48
C VAL A 133 -17.85 3.20 -11.56
N LEU A 134 -17.37 2.01 -11.17
CA LEU A 134 -16.77 1.03 -12.07
C LEU A 134 -17.75 -0.11 -12.32
N GLU A 135 -18.55 0.00 -13.37
CA GLU A 135 -19.56 -1.03 -13.71
C GLU A 135 -18.96 -2.27 -14.36
N ARG A 136 -17.85 -2.13 -15.09
CA ARG A 136 -17.17 -3.23 -15.80
C ARG A 136 -15.66 -3.09 -15.69
N LEU A 137 -14.99 -4.21 -15.45
CA LEU A 137 -13.53 -4.34 -15.31
C LEU A 137 -13.04 -5.51 -16.16
#